data_AF-A0A1S4D5V4-F1
#
_entry.id   AF-A0A1S4D5V4-F1
#
_cell.length_a   1.000
_cell.length_b   1.000
_cell.length_c   1.000
_cell.angle_alpha   90.00
_cell.angle_beta   90.00
_cell.angle_gamma   90.00
#
_symmetry.space_group_name_H-M   'P 1'
#
loop_
_entity.id
_entity.type
_entity.pdbx_description
1 polymer ?
#
loop_
_entity_poly.entity_id
_entity_poly.type
_entity_poly.pdbx_seq_one_letter_code
_entity_poly.pdbx_strand_id
1 'polypeptide(L)'
;MQENIERRYLILDPPMLEMTFLNIHLDPYSVDQKYVIFLIPTLRPPPLPQEEMANNHQLIMNLAMALVLGGSSSPTTNRSMKIMLWWSRGANYLDFRRNLHFLFNWNNPTILCLMETRIEDHTSLLNEFNFTDRIQVFAQGYSSGIVMLWRAHDLIVDPIAITAQELHASVQADAP
;
A
#
# COMPACT_ATOMS: atom_id res chain seq x y z
N MET A 1 -28.39 -18.22 5.07
CA MET A 1 -28.07 -16.79 5.23
C MET A 1 -26.58 -16.74 5.58
N GLN A 2 -25.72 -16.67 4.56
CA GLN A 2 -24.27 -16.78 4.75
C GLN A 2 -23.77 -15.40 5.21
N GLU A 3 -23.22 -15.32 6.42
CA GLU A 3 -22.53 -14.10 6.87
C GLU A 3 -21.42 -13.78 5.86
N ASN A 4 -21.57 -12.64 5.19
CA ASN A 4 -20.59 -12.09 4.26
C ASN A 4 -19.45 -11.50 5.09
N ILE A 5 -18.42 -12.30 5.35
CA ILE A 5 -17.23 -11.84 6.07
C ILE A 5 -16.44 -10.92 5.12
N GLU A 6 -16.60 -9.60 5.26
CA GLU A 6 -15.68 -8.62 4.69
C GLU A 6 -14.29 -8.82 5.32
N ARG A 7 -13.28 -9.12 4.50
CA ARG A 7 -11.90 -9.27 4.97
C ARG A 7 -11.10 -8.03 4.61
N ARG A 8 -10.48 -7.44 5.63
CA ARG A 8 -9.64 -6.24 5.53
C ARG A 8 -8.30 -6.56 6.17
N TYR A 9 -7.22 -6.21 5.49
CA TYR A 9 -5.86 -6.44 5.99
C TYR A 9 -5.08 -5.14 5.91
N LEU A 10 -4.47 -4.75 7.03
CA LEU A 10 -3.48 -3.69 7.09
C LEU A 10 -2.13 -4.36 7.36
N ILE A 11 -1.20 -4.19 6.44
CA ILE A 11 0.16 -4.70 6.57
C ILE A 11 1.05 -3.49 6.87
N LEU A 12 1.73 -3.55 8.02
CA LEU A 12 2.72 -2.57 8.43
C LEU A 12 4.09 -3.12 8.06
N ASP A 13 4.80 -2.43 7.17
CA ASP A 13 6.08 -2.92 6.72
C ASP A 13 7.17 -2.64 7.76
N PRO A 14 8.08 -3.61 8.02
CA PRO A 14 9.20 -3.40 8.90
C PRO A 14 10.14 -2.32 8.34
N PRO A 15 10.85 -1.56 9.19
CA PRO A 15 11.71 -0.45 8.74
C PRO A 15 12.88 -0.88 7.84
N MET A 16 13.13 -2.19 7.73
CA MET A 16 14.17 -2.77 6.89
C MET A 16 13.66 -3.16 5.50
N LEU A 17 12.37 -2.99 5.20
CA LEU A 17 11.82 -3.35 3.90
C LEU A 17 12.35 -2.41 2.81
N GLU A 18 13.04 -2.99 1.83
CA GLU A 18 13.57 -2.26 0.68
C GLU A 18 12.58 -2.28 -0.48
N MET A 19 12.10 -3.48 -0.80
CA MET A 19 11.24 -3.76 -1.93
C MET A 19 10.27 -4.86 -1.56
N THR A 20 9.08 -4.83 -2.13
CA THR A 20 8.07 -5.88 -1.99
C THR A 20 7.50 -6.20 -3.36
N PHE A 21 7.40 -7.48 -3.68
CA PHE A 21 6.57 -7.92 -4.81
C PHE A 21 5.16 -8.18 -4.29
N LEU A 22 4.18 -7.51 -4.89
CA LEU A 22 2.77 -7.72 -4.59
C LEU A 22 2.09 -8.34 -5.80
N ASN A 23 1.62 -9.57 -5.64
CA ASN A 23 0.80 -10.27 -6.63
C ASN A 23 -0.59 -10.52 -6.04
N ILE A 24 -1.62 -10.03 -6.73
CA ILE A 24 -3.02 -10.21 -6.42
C ILE A 24 -3.66 -10.90 -7.62
N HIS A 25 -4.19 -12.10 -7.45
CA HIS A 25 -4.92 -12.77 -8.51
C HIS A 25 -6.16 -13.51 -8.00
N LEU A 26 -7.09 -13.73 -8.91
CA LEU A 26 -8.24 -14.60 -8.71
C LEU A 26 -7.81 -16.06 -8.78
N ASP A 27 -8.20 -16.89 -7.80
CA ASP A 27 -8.00 -18.33 -7.86
C ASP A 27 -8.90 -18.92 -8.97
N PRO A 28 -8.33 -19.45 -10.07
CA PRO A 28 -9.10 -19.92 -11.22
C PRO A 28 -9.93 -21.16 -10.90
N TYR A 29 -9.64 -21.86 -9.81
CA TYR A 29 -10.37 -23.05 -9.37
C TYR A 29 -11.41 -22.75 -8.29
N SER A 30 -11.53 -21.49 -7.87
CA SER A 30 -12.47 -21.09 -6.83
C SER A 30 -13.87 -20.84 -7.39
N VAL A 31 -14.84 -21.61 -6.92
CA VAL A 31 -16.27 -21.39 -7.19
C VAL A 31 -16.75 -20.07 -6.56
N ASP A 32 -16.11 -19.62 -5.49
CA ASP A 32 -16.50 -18.44 -4.70
C ASP A 32 -15.74 -17.15 -5.06
N GLN A 33 -15.00 -17.13 -6.18
CA GLN A 33 -14.17 -15.97 -6.58
C GLN A 33 -13.17 -15.54 -5.50
N LYS A 34 -12.43 -16.50 -4.92
CA LYS A 34 -11.42 -16.18 -3.91
C LYS A 34 -10.22 -15.49 -4.55
N TYR A 35 -9.74 -14.42 -3.91
CA TYR A 35 -8.48 -13.78 -4.25
C TYR A 35 -7.35 -14.37 -3.42
N VAL A 36 -6.22 -14.62 -4.07
CA VAL A 36 -4.96 -14.98 -3.44
C VAL A 36 -4.02 -13.78 -3.57
N ILE A 37 -3.41 -13.42 -2.44
CA ILE A 37 -2.48 -12.30 -2.36
C ILE A 37 -1.14 -12.84 -1.90
N PHE A 38 -0.11 -12.68 -2.73
CA PHE A 38 1.28 -12.97 -2.39
C PHE A 38 2.04 -11.67 -2.17
N LEU A 39 2.70 -11.60 -1.01
CA LEU A 39 3.62 -10.53 -0.65
C LEU A 39 5.00 -11.14 -0.45
N ILE A 40 5.98 -10.73 -1.25
CA ILE A 40 7.36 -11.22 -1.14
C ILE A 40 8.26 -10.03 -0.78
N PRO A 41 8.51 -9.82 0.52
CA PRO A 41 9.36 -8.73 0.98
C PRO A 41 10.84 -9.04 0.80
N THR A 42 11.59 -8.04 0.34
CA THR A 42 13.05 -8.00 0.33
C THR A 42 13.50 -7.04 1.42
N LEU A 43 14.15 -7.58 2.46
CA LEU A 43 14.66 -6.80 3.58
C LEU A 43 16.13 -6.44 3.34
N ARG A 44 16.50 -5.20 3.65
CA ARG A 44 17.91 -4.82 3.77
C ARG A 44 18.55 -5.66 4.87
N PRO A 45 19.78 -6.16 4.67
CA PRO A 45 20.52 -6.77 5.76
C PRO A 45 20.72 -5.75 6.89
N PRO A 46 20.73 -6.19 8.16
CA PRO A 46 21.05 -5.29 9.26
C PRO A 46 22.44 -4.66 9.05
N PRO A 47 22.59 -3.36 9.37
CA PRO A 47 23.87 -2.69 9.24
C PRO A 47 24.94 -3.42 10.05
N LEU A 48 26.16 -3.47 9.52
CA LEU A 48 27.29 -4.04 10.26
C LEU A 48 27.53 -3.21 11.55
N PRO A 49 28.12 -3.79 12.61
CA PRO A 49 28.28 -3.11 13.91
C PRO A 49 28.97 -1.73 13.84
N GLN A 50 29.80 -1.49 12.81
CA GLN A 50 30.47 -0.21 12.58
C GLN A 50 29.53 0.86 11.99
N GLU A 51 28.58 0.47 11.14
CA GLU A 51 27.55 1.35 10.59
C GLU A 51 26.46 1.66 11.62
N GLU A 52 26.13 0.73 12.52
CA GLU A 52 25.25 1.01 13.67
C GLU A 52 25.82 2.10 14.57
N MET A 53 27.14 2.09 14.83
CA MET A 53 27.78 3.18 15.56
C MET A 53 27.63 4.51 14.82
N ALA A 54 27.90 4.56 13.52
CA ALA A 54 27.74 5.79 12.73
C ALA A 54 26.28 6.30 12.71
N ASN A 55 25.30 5.41 12.52
CA ASN A 55 23.87 5.72 12.56
C ASN A 55 23.42 6.20 13.94
N ASN A 56 23.94 5.61 15.02
CA ASN A 56 23.65 6.08 16.37
C ASN A 56 24.24 7.48 16.63
N HIS A 57 25.44 7.77 16.12
CA HIS A 57 25.99 9.12 16.20
C HIS A 57 25.16 10.12 15.39
N GLN A 58 24.69 9.74 14.20
CA GLN A 58 23.78 10.56 13.39
C GLN A 58 22.44 10.82 14.10
N LEU A 59 21.84 9.78 14.71
CA LEU A 59 20.61 9.88 15.49
C LEU A 59 20.78 10.77 16.71
N ILE A 60 21.90 10.64 17.44
CA ILE A 60 22.23 11.50 18.58
C ILE A 60 22.39 12.95 18.13
N MET A 61 23.07 13.20 17.01
CA MET A 61 23.21 14.54 16.44
C MET A 61 21.86 15.13 16.01
N ASN A 62 21.01 14.34 15.34
CA ASN A 62 19.67 14.78 14.93
C ASN A 62 18.78 15.10 16.14
N LEU A 63 18.84 14.28 17.19
CA LEU A 63 18.10 14.51 18.43
C LEU A 63 18.60 15.76 19.16
N ALA A 64 19.92 15.95 19.23
CA ALA A 64 20.53 17.14 19.82
C ALA A 64 20.11 18.41 19.06
N MET A 65 20.07 18.36 17.73
CA MET A 65 19.64 19.48 16.87
C MET A 65 18.13 19.77 16.99
N ALA A 66 17.30 18.75 17.20
CA ALA A 66 15.86 18.91 17.42
C ALA A 66 15.51 19.54 18.79
N LEU A 67 16.40 19.39 19.78
CA LEU A 67 16.25 19.95 21.12
C LEU A 67 16.76 21.40 21.22
N VAL A 68 17.43 21.93 20.19
CA VAL A 68 17.85 23.34 20.12
C VAL A 68 16.65 24.18 19.66
N LEU A 69 16.27 25.17 20.48
CA LEU A 69 15.19 26.12 20.20
C LEU A 69 15.43 26.84 18.86
N GLY A 70 14.68 26.43 17.83
CA GLY A 70 14.71 26.99 16.48
C GLY A 70 15.28 26.08 15.38
N GLY A 71 15.76 24.87 15.71
CA GLY A 71 16.19 23.89 14.71
C GLY A 71 15.00 23.22 14.02
N SER A 72 14.80 23.45 12.72
CA SER A 72 13.90 22.59 11.93
C SER A 72 14.60 21.26 11.67
N SER A 73 14.53 20.33 12.62
CA SER A 73 14.69 18.93 12.26
C SER A 73 13.51 18.61 11.34
N SER A 74 13.75 18.40 10.05
CA SER A 74 12.88 17.50 9.31
C SER A 74 12.88 16.22 10.15
N PRO A 75 11.76 15.82 10.79
CA PRO A 75 11.73 14.51 11.37
C PRO A 75 12.02 13.59 10.18
N THR A 76 13.09 12.81 10.27
CA THR A 76 13.23 11.60 9.48
C THR A 76 12.06 10.72 9.93
N THR A 77 10.86 11.05 9.45
CA THR A 77 9.69 10.20 9.57
C THR A 77 10.14 8.94 8.91
N ASN A 78 10.37 7.91 9.73
CA ASN A 78 10.56 6.55 9.27
C ASN A 78 9.35 6.29 8.35
N ARG A 79 9.53 6.47 7.04
CA ARG A 79 8.45 6.41 6.05
C ARG A 79 8.18 4.92 5.85
N SER A 80 7.59 4.33 6.89
CA SER A 80 7.12 2.96 6.87
C SER A 80 6.08 2.88 5.76
N MET A 81 6.38 2.07 4.75
CA MET A 81 5.41 1.71 3.74
C MET A 81 4.25 1.00 4.47
N LYS A 82 3.03 1.41 4.14
CA LYS A 82 1.81 0.82 4.70
C LYS A 82 0.93 0.39 3.56
N ILE A 83 0.62 -0.90 3.53
CA ILE A 83 -0.20 -1.50 2.48
C ILE A 83 -1.55 -1.85 3.09
N MET A 84 -2.60 -1.27 2.52
CA MET A 84 -3.98 -1.59 2.86
C MET A 84 -4.60 -2.42 1.74
N LEU A 85 -5.08 -3.62 2.09
CA LEU A 85 -5.74 -4.54 1.17
C LEU A 85 -7.21 -4.68 1.58
N TRP A 86 -8.12 -4.42 0.64
CA TRP A 86 -9.55 -4.54 0.92
C TRP A 86 -10.33 -5.11 -0.26
N TRP A 87 -10.98 -6.24 -0.01
CA TRP A 87 -12.07 -6.74 -0.83
C TRP A 87 -13.35 -5.88 -0.67
N SER A 88 -13.55 -4.93 -1.59
CA SER A 88 -14.59 -3.89 -1.46
C SER A 88 -16.01 -4.31 -1.83
N ARG A 89 -16.17 -5.29 -2.74
CA ARG A 89 -17.47 -5.72 -3.31
C ARG A 89 -18.33 -4.58 -3.86
N GLY A 90 -17.70 -3.47 -4.26
CA GLY A 90 -18.34 -2.25 -4.71
C GLY A 90 -17.73 -1.02 -4.04
N ALA A 91 -16.71 -0.45 -4.66
CA ALA A 91 -16.02 0.73 -4.14
C ALA A 91 -16.80 2.05 -4.39
N ASN A 92 -17.93 1.98 -5.12
CA ASN A 92 -18.76 3.15 -5.43
C ASN A 92 -19.89 3.37 -4.42
N TYR A 93 -20.10 2.44 -3.49
CA TYR A 93 -21.12 2.62 -2.45
C TYR A 93 -20.68 3.71 -1.47
N LEU A 94 -21.60 4.62 -1.16
CA LEU A 94 -21.32 5.75 -0.26
C LEU A 94 -20.86 5.28 1.12
N ASP A 95 -21.46 4.19 1.63
CA ASP A 95 -21.08 3.62 2.93
C ASP A 95 -19.65 3.06 2.91
N PHE A 96 -19.25 2.43 1.81
CA PHE A 96 -17.87 1.99 1.62
C PHE A 96 -16.92 3.20 1.63
N ARG A 97 -17.21 4.26 0.88
CA ARG A 97 -16.38 5.47 0.83
C ARG A 97 -16.23 6.14 2.20
N ARG A 98 -17.33 6.27 2.96
CA ARG A 98 -17.29 6.80 4.33
C ARG A 98 -16.40 5.95 5.25
N ASN A 99 -16.53 4.62 5.18
CA ASN A 99 -15.71 3.71 5.97
C ASN A 99 -14.23 3.77 5.55
N LEU A 100 -13.96 3.88 4.25
CA LEU A 100 -12.62 4.04 3.71
C LEU A 100 -12.00 5.35 4.21
N HIS A 101 -12.74 6.45 4.18
CA HIS A 101 -12.28 7.75 4.69
C HIS A 101 -11.96 7.72 6.18
N PHE A 102 -12.75 7.02 6.99
CA PHE A 102 -12.45 6.81 8.40
C PHE A 102 -11.13 6.06 8.61
N LEU A 103 -10.91 4.98 7.84
CA LEU A 103 -9.69 4.19 7.94
C LEU A 103 -8.46 4.93 7.39
N PHE A 104 -8.63 5.77 6.36
CA PHE A 104 -7.57 6.64 5.85
C PHE A 104 -7.12 7.65 6.89
N ASN A 105 -8.06 8.29 7.59
CA ASN A 105 -7.73 9.26 8.64
C ASN A 105 -6.90 8.64 9.78
N TRP A 106 -7.10 7.35 10.06
CA TRP A 106 -6.39 6.64 11.13
C TRP A 106 -5.06 6.04 10.69
N ASN A 107 -5.01 5.42 9.51
CA ASN A 107 -3.87 4.60 9.11
C ASN A 107 -2.96 5.31 8.10
N ASN A 108 -3.54 6.17 7.27
CA ASN A 108 -2.93 6.87 6.16
C ASN A 108 -2.00 5.96 5.32
N PRO A 109 -2.55 4.93 4.65
CA PRO A 109 -1.75 3.96 3.92
C PRO A 109 -1.01 4.62 2.74
N THR A 110 0.18 4.12 2.42
CA THR A 110 0.95 4.55 1.26
C THR A 110 0.45 3.88 -0.02
N ILE A 111 -0.05 2.65 0.13
CA ILE A 111 -0.62 1.84 -0.95
C ILE A 111 -2.01 1.37 -0.54
N LEU A 112 -2.99 1.57 -1.41
CA LEU A 112 -4.32 0.99 -1.29
C LEU A 112 -4.56 0.03 -2.45
N CYS A 113 -4.82 -1.24 -2.15
CA CYS A 113 -5.32 -2.19 -3.14
C CYS A 113 -6.78 -2.53 -2.84
N LEU A 114 -7.63 -2.39 -3.84
CA LEU A 114 -9.04 -2.76 -3.77
C LEU A 114 -9.35 -3.87 -4.76
N MET A 115 -10.02 -4.92 -4.30
CA MET A 115 -10.56 -5.99 -5.13
C MET A 115 -12.08 -5.87 -5.22
N GLU A 116 -12.65 -6.38 -6.31
CA GLU A 116 -14.08 -6.35 -6.59
C GLU A 116 -14.70 -4.96 -6.54
N THR A 117 -14.01 -3.98 -7.11
CA THR A 117 -14.44 -2.57 -7.05
C THR A 117 -15.78 -2.32 -7.74
N ARG A 118 -16.13 -3.11 -8.77
CA ARG A 118 -17.33 -2.90 -9.61
C ARG A 118 -17.39 -1.48 -10.20
N ILE A 119 -16.23 -0.87 -10.41
CA ILE A 119 -16.06 0.45 -11.01
C ILE A 119 -15.25 0.25 -12.31
N GLU A 120 -15.66 0.96 -13.36
CA GLU A 120 -14.92 0.99 -14.63
C GLU A 120 -13.72 1.95 -14.55
N ASP A 121 -13.89 3.14 -13.96
CA ASP A 121 -12.81 4.11 -13.80
C ASP A 121 -12.57 4.53 -12.34
N HIS A 122 -11.39 4.19 -11.82
CA HIS A 122 -10.97 4.49 -10.45
C HIS A 122 -10.41 5.90 -10.26
N THR A 123 -10.42 6.76 -11.29
CA THR A 123 -9.97 8.16 -11.19
C THR A 123 -10.67 8.91 -10.04
N SER A 124 -11.94 8.61 -9.78
CA SER A 124 -12.67 9.22 -8.66
C SER A 124 -12.07 8.88 -7.29
N LEU A 125 -11.56 7.66 -7.09
CA LEU A 125 -10.89 7.24 -5.86
C LEU A 125 -9.50 7.87 -5.75
N LEU A 126 -8.80 7.98 -6.87
CA LEU A 126 -7.48 8.62 -6.92
C LEU A 126 -7.57 10.08 -6.43
N ASN A 127 -8.55 10.83 -6.94
CA ASN A 127 -8.77 12.22 -6.55
C ASN A 127 -9.29 12.37 -5.11
N GLU A 128 -10.21 11.49 -4.67
CA GLU A 128 -10.80 11.59 -3.32
C GLU A 128 -9.78 11.31 -2.20
N PHE A 129 -8.85 10.38 -2.43
CA PHE A 129 -7.86 9.96 -1.42
C PHE A 129 -6.46 10.56 -1.64
N ASN A 130 -6.33 11.56 -2.52
CA ASN A 130 -5.06 12.24 -2.84
C ASN A 130 -3.93 11.28 -3.28
N PHE A 131 -4.29 10.21 -3.98
CA PHE A 131 -3.31 9.41 -4.70
C PHE A 131 -2.92 10.12 -5.98
N THR A 132 -1.71 9.85 -6.47
CA THR A 132 -1.22 10.49 -7.69
C THR A 132 -1.12 9.51 -8.85
N ASP A 133 -1.05 8.20 -8.56
CA ASP A 133 -0.89 7.19 -9.59
C ASP A 133 -1.63 5.88 -9.25
N ARG A 134 -1.83 5.05 -10.29
CA ARG A 134 -2.59 3.81 -10.21
C ARG A 134 -2.22 2.77 -11.27
N ILE A 135 -2.42 1.51 -10.92
CA ILE A 135 -2.59 0.39 -11.85
C ILE A 135 -3.99 -0.16 -11.64
N GLN A 136 -4.72 -0.37 -12.73
CA GLN A 136 -6.09 -0.88 -12.66
C GLN A 136 -6.35 -1.99 -13.68
N VAL A 137 -7.21 -2.91 -13.26
CA VAL A 137 -7.87 -3.91 -14.09
C VAL A 137 -9.34 -3.54 -14.12
N PHE A 138 -9.83 -3.17 -15.31
CA PHE A 138 -11.22 -2.83 -15.54
C PHE A 138 -12.14 -4.00 -15.18
N ALA A 139 -13.34 -3.69 -14.68
CA ALA A 139 -14.36 -4.72 -14.51
C ALA A 139 -14.81 -5.26 -15.88
N GLN A 140 -14.72 -6.56 -16.12
CA GLN A 140 -15.26 -7.22 -17.32
C GLN A 140 -16.10 -8.44 -16.90
N GLY A 141 -17.43 -8.35 -17.04
CA GLY A 141 -18.33 -9.45 -16.68
C GLY A 141 -18.26 -9.80 -15.19
N TYR A 142 -17.90 -11.06 -14.87
CA TYR A 142 -17.83 -11.57 -13.50
C TYR A 142 -16.53 -11.23 -12.75
N SER A 143 -15.46 -10.77 -13.42
CA SER A 143 -14.28 -10.22 -12.75
C SER A 143 -14.55 -8.76 -12.42
N SER A 144 -14.88 -8.50 -11.15
CA SER A 144 -15.12 -7.14 -10.68
C SER A 144 -13.77 -6.49 -10.35
N GLY A 145 -13.49 -5.35 -10.99
CA GLY A 145 -12.15 -4.81 -11.21
C GLY A 145 -11.24 -4.70 -9.98
N ILE A 146 -9.94 -4.74 -10.23
CA ILE A 146 -8.85 -4.64 -9.25
C ILE A 146 -8.16 -3.29 -9.45
N VAL A 147 -7.81 -2.60 -8.38
CA VAL A 147 -6.99 -1.38 -8.47
C VAL A 147 -5.95 -1.35 -7.37
N MET A 148 -4.77 -0.86 -7.72
CA MET A 148 -3.70 -0.47 -6.80
C MET A 148 -3.49 1.04 -6.96
N LEU A 149 -3.55 1.78 -5.85
CA LEU A 149 -3.38 3.24 -5.80
C LEU A 149 -2.21 3.58 -4.89
N TRP A 150 -1.40 4.56 -5.29
CA TRP A 150 -0.28 5.06 -4.48
C TRP A 150 0.07 6.52 -4.77
N ARG A 151 0.95 7.07 -3.91
CA ARG A 151 1.57 8.38 -4.10
C ARG A 151 2.93 8.18 -4.76
N ALA A 152 3.10 8.68 -5.98
CA ALA A 152 4.29 8.50 -6.82
C ALA A 152 5.52 9.28 -6.29
N HIS A 153 5.31 10.25 -5.41
CA HIS A 153 6.39 10.89 -4.63
C HIS A 153 6.79 10.07 -3.39
N ASP A 154 6.08 8.97 -3.11
CA ASP A 154 6.39 8.06 -2.02
C ASP A 154 7.08 6.79 -2.45
N LEU A 155 6.74 6.30 -3.64
CA LEU A 155 7.01 4.94 -4.06
C LEU A 155 7.32 4.88 -5.55
N ILE A 156 8.25 4.00 -5.88
CA ILE A 156 8.47 3.52 -7.23
C ILE A 156 7.69 2.21 -7.37
N VAL A 157 6.76 2.17 -8.31
CA VAL A 157 5.91 1.00 -8.57
C VAL A 157 6.06 0.61 -10.02
N ASP A 158 6.58 -0.59 -10.26
CA ASP A 158 6.76 -1.13 -11.60
C ASP A 158 5.78 -2.31 -11.82
N PRO A 159 4.82 -2.18 -12.75
CA PRO A 159 3.93 -3.28 -13.09
C PRO A 159 4.71 -4.39 -13.82
N ILE A 160 4.60 -5.60 -13.31
CA ILE A 160 5.24 -6.81 -13.87
C ILE A 160 4.25 -7.56 -14.76
N ALA A 161 3.01 -7.73 -14.29
CA ALA A 161 1.94 -8.34 -15.06
C ALA A 161 0.59 -7.75 -14.68
N ILE A 162 -0.23 -7.43 -15.69
CA ILE A 162 -1.60 -6.94 -15.50
C ILE A 162 -2.49 -7.71 -16.49
N THR A 163 -3.44 -8.47 -15.95
CA THR A 163 -4.42 -9.23 -16.73
C THR A 163 -5.82 -8.99 -16.18
N ALA A 164 -6.85 -9.53 -16.83
CA ALA A 164 -8.23 -9.43 -16.35
C ALA A 164 -8.45 -10.06 -14.94
N GLN A 165 -7.52 -10.88 -14.47
CA GLN A 165 -7.63 -11.63 -13.22
C GLN A 165 -6.42 -11.46 -12.29
N GLU A 166 -5.36 -10.76 -12.73
CA GLU A 166 -4.11 -10.64 -12.00
C GLU A 166 -3.56 -9.21 -12.07
N LEU A 167 -3.05 -8.75 -10.94
CA LEU A 167 -2.23 -7.55 -10.82
C LEU A 167 -0.96 -7.92 -10.05
N HIS A 168 0.18 -7.85 -10.72
CA HIS A 168 1.49 -8.10 -10.16
C HIS A 168 2.39 -6.89 -10.39
N ALA A 169 2.92 -6.32 -9.31
CA ALA A 169 3.84 -5.19 -9.35
C ALA A 169 4.96 -5.35 -8.32
N SER A 170 6.14 -4.82 -8.64
CA SER A 170 7.16 -4.52 -7.63
C SER A 170 6.94 -3.13 -7.08
N VAL A 171 7.10 -3.02 -5.77
CA VAL A 171 6.94 -1.77 -5.04
C VAL A 171 8.22 -1.53 -4.25
N GLN A 172 8.83 -0.37 -4.44
CA GLN A 172 10.00 0.08 -3.72
C GLN A 172 9.71 1.41 -3.03
N ALA A 173 10.15 1.55 -1.79
CA ALA A 173 10.11 2.83 -1.11
C ALA A 173 11.12 3.77 -1.76
N ASP A 174 10.69 4.94 -2.20
CA ASP A 174 11.60 5.93 -2.76
C ASP A 174 12.56 6.38 -1.65
N ALA A 175 13.87 6.18 -1.87
CA ALA A 175 14.89 6.55 -0.90
C ALA A 175 15.05 8.08 -0.92
N PRO A 176 15.10 8.76 0.23
CA PRO A 176 15.33 10.21 0.28
C PRO A 176 16.70 10.59 -0.28
#